data_AF-A0A5P1FJB2-F1
#
_entry.id   AF-A0A5P1FJB2-F1
#
_cell.length_a   1.000
_cell.length_b   1.000
_cell.length_c   1.000
_cell.angle_alpha   90.00
_cell.angle_beta   90.00
_cell.angle_gamma   90.00
#
_symmetry.space_group_name_H-M   'P 1'
#
loop_
_entity.id
_entity.type
_entity.pdbx_description
1 polymer ?
#
loop_
_entity_poly.entity_id
_entity_poly.type
_entity_poly.pdbx_seq_one_letter_code
_entity_poly.pdbx_strand_id
1 'polypeptide(L)'
;MCNTIADVALQADNSKLAYYALEFLYRWIHHGEIARPPTHLSVDKGLVVSALGATARTYNSNLLDVSWSILRRSLPQKRVPSPETYLAKIYAYASIGNLQRAFATLNEFETVYGRTTATDSDLFSPFTSLHPLVVACCRNGFSTLDQVSLRFFFKIILTSPCNSYLEYLKEDYLSQILLVKLRVCFRIAFILTLHSI
;
A
#
# COMPACT_ATOMS: atom_id res chain seq x y z
N MET A 1 -24.43 5.92 -15.17
CA MET A 1 -24.77 4.48 -15.25
C MET A 1 -23.55 3.57 -15.01
N CYS A 2 -22.39 3.76 -15.67
CA CYS A 2 -21.21 2.94 -15.36
C CYS A 2 -20.62 3.20 -13.96
N ASN A 3 -20.62 4.46 -13.48
CA ASN A 3 -20.17 4.77 -12.11
C ASN A 3 -21.02 4.08 -11.04
N THR A 4 -22.34 4.01 -11.24
CA THR A 4 -23.26 3.33 -10.31
C THR A 4 -23.07 1.82 -10.33
N ILE A 5 -22.83 1.22 -11.51
CA ILE A 5 -22.51 -0.21 -11.62
C ILE A 5 -21.18 -0.51 -10.93
N ALA A 6 -20.17 0.33 -11.13
CA ALA A 6 -18.87 0.20 -10.46
C ALA A 6 -19.03 0.30 -8.94
N ASP A 7 -19.75 1.31 -8.43
CA ASP A 7 -19.96 1.50 -7.00
C ASP A 7 -20.66 0.30 -6.35
N VAL A 8 -21.78 -0.17 -6.93
CA VAL A 8 -22.49 -1.36 -6.45
C VAL A 8 -21.59 -2.60 -6.50
N ALA A 9 -20.79 -2.78 -7.55
CA ALA A 9 -19.87 -3.90 -7.66
C ALA A 9 -18.75 -3.86 -6.60
N LEU A 10 -18.26 -2.67 -6.27
CA LEU A 10 -17.23 -2.45 -5.25
C LEU A 10 -17.78 -2.66 -3.83
N GLN A 11 -19.02 -2.24 -3.57
CA GLN A 11 -19.69 -2.50 -2.29
C GLN A 11 -19.98 -3.98 -2.08
N ALA A 12 -20.29 -4.71 -3.16
CA ALA A 12 -20.51 -6.16 -3.13
C ALA A 12 -19.21 -6.99 -3.22
N ASP A 13 -18.04 -6.35 -3.21
CA ASP A 13 -16.73 -7.00 -3.40
C ASP A 13 -16.67 -7.91 -4.66
N ASN A 14 -17.47 -7.61 -5.68
CA ASN A 14 -17.48 -8.34 -6.94
C ASN A 14 -16.37 -7.81 -7.86
N SER A 15 -15.16 -8.30 -7.62
CA SER A 15 -13.95 -7.83 -8.33
C SER A 15 -14.02 -7.98 -9.84
N LYS A 16 -14.73 -8.98 -10.36
CA LYS A 16 -14.89 -9.21 -11.80
C LYS A 16 -15.79 -8.15 -12.44
N LEU A 17 -16.95 -7.87 -11.83
CA LEU A 17 -17.84 -6.83 -12.33
C LEU A 17 -17.22 -5.44 -12.18
N ALA A 18 -16.57 -5.16 -11.04
CA ALA A 18 -15.85 -3.92 -10.82
C ALA A 18 -14.75 -3.71 -11.86
N TYR A 19 -13.99 -4.77 -12.18
CA TYR A 19 -12.96 -4.74 -13.21
C TYR A 19 -13.52 -4.33 -14.57
N TYR A 20 -14.59 -4.98 -15.05
CA TYR A 20 -15.16 -4.63 -16.36
C TYR A 20 -15.77 -3.23 -16.38
N ALA A 21 -16.39 -2.79 -15.29
CA ALA A 21 -16.91 -1.43 -15.18
C ALA A 21 -15.79 -0.38 -15.26
N LEU A 22 -14.67 -0.61 -14.58
CA LEU A 22 -13.49 0.26 -14.62
C LEU A 22 -12.78 0.19 -15.97
N GLU A 23 -12.65 -1.00 -16.56
CA GLU A 23 -12.07 -1.16 -17.90
C GLU A 23 -12.87 -0.37 -18.95
N PHE A 24 -14.20 -0.39 -18.86
CA PHE A 24 -15.04 0.44 -19.71
C PHE A 24 -14.73 1.93 -19.53
N LEU A 25 -14.64 2.41 -18.28
CA LEU A 25 -14.30 3.81 -17.98
C LEU A 25 -12.91 4.19 -18.51
N TYR A 26 -11.93 3.30 -18.38
CA TYR A 26 -10.60 3.48 -18.93
C TYR A 26 -10.62 3.66 -20.45
N ARG A 27 -11.34 2.77 -21.16
CA ARG A 27 -11.50 2.86 -22.61
C ARG A 27 -12.25 4.13 -23.01
N TRP A 28 -13.27 4.52 -22.24
CA TRP A 28 -14.03 5.74 -22.47
C TRP A 28 -13.15 6.99 -22.36
N ILE A 29 -12.31 7.09 -21.32
CA ILE A 29 -11.31 8.17 -21.20
C ILE A 29 -10.39 8.18 -22.43
N HIS A 30 -9.87 7.02 -22.80
CA HIS A 30 -8.95 6.91 -23.94
C HIS A 30 -9.58 7.35 -25.27
N HIS A 31 -10.84 7.00 -25.50
CA HIS A 31 -11.56 7.45 -26.70
C HIS A 31 -11.79 8.96 -26.68
N GLY A 32 -12.06 9.55 -25.51
CA GLY A 32 -12.18 11.01 -25.37
C GLY A 32 -10.89 11.76 -25.69
N GLU A 33 -9.73 11.19 -25.31
CA GLU A 33 -8.41 11.74 -25.63
C GLU A 33 -8.11 11.73 -27.14
N ILE A 34 -8.58 10.70 -27.87
CA ILE A 34 -8.34 10.53 -29.32
C ILE A 34 -9.38 11.29 -30.17
N ALA A 35 -10.53 11.63 -29.61
CA ALA A 35 -11.60 12.34 -30.32
C ALA A 35 -11.14 13.70 -30.87
N ARG A 36 -11.82 14.17 -31.92
CA ARG A 36 -11.57 15.49 -32.52
C ARG A 36 -12.85 16.32 -32.47
N PRO A 37 -12.93 17.37 -31.61
CA PRO A 37 -11.89 17.86 -30.70
C PRO A 37 -11.68 16.93 -29.47
N PRO A 38 -10.49 16.96 -28.83
CA PRO A 38 -10.22 16.15 -27.65
C PRO A 38 -11.15 16.52 -26.49
N THR A 39 -11.66 15.52 -25.80
CA THR A 39 -12.49 15.69 -24.61
C THR A 39 -11.79 15.14 -23.38
N HIS A 40 -11.59 15.99 -22.38
CA HIS A 40 -11.00 15.58 -21.11
C HIS A 40 -12.07 14.91 -20.25
N LEU A 41 -12.01 13.59 -20.21
CA LEU A 41 -12.90 12.75 -19.41
C LEU A 41 -12.14 12.29 -18.16
N SER A 42 -12.79 12.33 -17.01
CA SER A 42 -12.19 11.93 -15.72
C SER A 42 -13.17 11.09 -14.91
N VAL A 43 -12.63 10.12 -14.18
CA VAL A 43 -13.42 9.33 -13.22
C VAL A 43 -13.38 10.01 -11.84
N ASP A 44 -14.45 9.85 -11.08
CA ASP A 44 -14.51 10.30 -9.70
C ASP A 44 -13.38 9.67 -8.85
N LYS A 45 -12.69 10.50 -8.07
CA LYS A 45 -11.54 10.05 -7.28
C LYS A 45 -11.98 9.13 -6.14
N GLY A 46 -13.14 9.39 -5.53
CA GLY A 46 -13.69 8.54 -4.48
C GLY A 46 -13.98 7.13 -4.99
N LEU A 47 -14.50 7.02 -6.21
CA LEU A 47 -14.73 5.73 -6.87
C LEU A 47 -13.41 4.96 -7.08
N VAL A 48 -12.34 5.63 -7.53
CA VAL A 48 -11.05 4.96 -7.76
C VAL A 48 -10.37 4.55 -6.46
N VAL A 49 -10.42 5.38 -5.40
CA VAL A 49 -9.91 5.01 -4.07
C VAL A 49 -10.70 3.82 -3.50
N SER A 50 -12.01 3.80 -3.68
CA SER A 50 -12.86 2.67 -3.28
C SER A 50 -12.51 1.40 -4.05
N ALA A 51 -12.18 1.53 -5.35
CA ALA A 51 -11.71 0.41 -6.16
C ALA A 51 -10.38 -0.16 -5.66
N LEU A 52 -9.42 0.70 -5.33
CA LEU A 52 -8.16 0.28 -4.70
C LEU A 52 -8.42 -0.40 -3.34
N GLY A 53 -9.31 0.13 -2.51
CA GLY A 53 -9.71 -0.51 -1.26
C GLY A 53 -10.33 -1.90 -1.45
N ALA A 54 -11.20 -2.06 -2.46
CA ALA A 54 -11.80 -3.35 -2.78
C ALA A 54 -10.74 -4.36 -3.25
N THR A 55 -9.70 -3.94 -3.97
CA THR A 55 -8.62 -4.86 -4.41
C THR A 55 -7.90 -5.52 -3.24
N ALA A 56 -7.76 -4.81 -2.11
CA ALA A 56 -7.17 -5.35 -0.91
C ALA A 56 -8.04 -6.42 -0.26
N ARG A 57 -9.37 -6.30 -0.36
CA ARG A 57 -10.34 -7.28 0.16
C ARG A 57 -10.49 -8.50 -0.76
N THR A 58 -10.45 -8.29 -2.07
CA THR A 58 -10.68 -9.34 -3.07
C THR A 58 -9.40 -9.97 -3.61
N TYR A 59 -8.23 -9.49 -3.19
CA TYR A 59 -6.90 -9.97 -3.61
C TYR A 59 -6.68 -9.96 -5.14
N ASN A 60 -7.30 -9.01 -5.84
CA ASN A 60 -7.30 -9.00 -7.31
C ASN A 60 -6.29 -7.98 -7.87
N SER A 61 -5.19 -8.49 -8.45
CA SER A 61 -4.11 -7.68 -9.03
C SER A 61 -4.53 -6.92 -10.30
N ASN A 62 -5.40 -7.51 -11.12
CA ASN A 62 -5.84 -6.88 -12.37
C ASN A 62 -6.69 -5.64 -12.09
N LEU A 63 -7.56 -5.73 -11.09
CA LEU A 63 -8.38 -4.62 -10.62
C LEU A 63 -7.49 -3.50 -10.05
N LEU A 64 -6.39 -3.84 -9.36
CA LEU A 64 -5.42 -2.89 -8.82
C LEU A 64 -4.73 -2.11 -9.94
N ASP A 65 -4.22 -2.82 -10.95
CA ASP A 65 -3.50 -2.21 -12.08
C ASP A 65 -4.43 -1.28 -12.89
N VAL A 66 -5.67 -1.73 -13.17
CA VAL A 66 -6.65 -0.90 -13.87
C VAL A 66 -7.02 0.33 -13.05
N SER A 67 -7.32 0.18 -11.76
CA SER A 67 -7.69 1.30 -10.88
C SER A 67 -6.57 2.35 -10.82
N TRP A 68 -5.31 1.91 -10.68
CA TRP A 68 -4.16 2.81 -10.67
C TRP A 68 -3.95 3.52 -12.02
N SER A 69 -4.14 2.82 -13.13
CA SER A 69 -4.00 3.41 -14.47
C SER A 69 -5.05 4.49 -14.75
N ILE A 70 -6.30 4.27 -14.34
CA ILE A 70 -7.40 5.23 -14.47
C ILE A 70 -7.13 6.47 -13.63
N LEU A 71 -6.64 6.30 -12.40
CA LEU A 71 -6.27 7.42 -11.56
C LEU A 71 -5.22 8.31 -12.23
N ARG A 72 -4.14 7.69 -12.74
CA ARG A 72 -3.03 8.43 -13.35
C ARG A 72 -3.47 9.23 -14.58
N ARG A 73 -4.43 8.72 -15.36
CA ARG A 73 -5.02 9.44 -16.50
C ARG A 73 -6.03 10.51 -16.08
N SER A 74 -6.79 10.25 -15.02
CA SER A 74 -7.77 11.20 -14.48
C SER A 74 -7.13 12.37 -13.73
N LEU A 75 -5.87 12.23 -13.30
CA LEU A 75 -5.11 13.30 -12.69
C LEU A 75 -4.51 14.23 -13.77
N PRO A 76 -4.64 15.55 -13.62
CA PRO A 76 -3.91 16.50 -14.47
C PRO A 76 -2.40 16.21 -14.44
N GLN A 77 -1.68 16.43 -15.55
CA GLN A 77 -0.26 16.08 -15.75
C GLN A 77 0.74 16.58 -14.68
N LYS A 78 0.31 17.45 -13.74
CA LYS A 78 1.13 17.99 -12.64
C LYS A 78 0.61 17.64 -11.24
N ARG A 79 -0.54 16.96 -11.12
CA ARG A 79 -1.18 16.71 -9.82
C ARG A 79 -0.76 15.34 -9.28
N VAL A 80 -0.18 15.36 -8.08
CA VAL A 80 0.24 14.14 -7.39
C VAL A 80 -0.99 13.41 -6.83
N PRO A 81 -1.03 12.05 -6.84
CA PRO A 81 -2.10 11.28 -6.22
C PRO A 81 -2.21 11.62 -4.73
N SER A 82 -3.43 11.57 -4.18
CA SER A 82 -3.65 11.88 -2.76
C SER A 82 -2.99 10.83 -1.85
N PRO A 83 -2.66 11.18 -0.59
CA PRO A 83 -2.02 10.24 0.31
C PRO A 83 -2.87 8.99 0.59
N GLU A 84 -4.19 9.13 0.67
CA GLU A 84 -5.13 8.01 0.84
C GLU A 84 -5.03 7.01 -0.32
N THR A 85 -4.75 7.51 -1.52
CA THR A 85 -4.59 6.67 -2.70
C THR A 85 -3.30 5.86 -2.63
N TYR A 86 -2.20 6.46 -2.17
CA TYR A 86 -0.95 5.74 -1.93
C TYR A 86 -1.13 4.68 -0.85
N LEU A 87 -1.79 5.01 0.26
CA LEU A 87 -2.09 4.05 1.33
C LEU A 87 -2.96 2.90 0.83
N ALA A 88 -4.00 3.18 0.04
CA ALA A 88 -4.85 2.14 -0.56
C ALA A 88 -4.06 1.22 -1.50
N LYS A 89 -3.14 1.77 -2.30
CA LYS A 89 -2.26 0.98 -3.19
C LYS A 89 -1.26 0.12 -2.39
N ILE A 90 -0.66 0.67 -1.33
CA ILE A 90 0.23 -0.08 -0.42
C ILE A 90 -0.54 -1.22 0.23
N TYR A 91 -1.76 -0.95 0.72
CA TYR A 91 -2.61 -1.95 1.35
C TYR A 91 -3.02 -3.06 0.39
N ALA A 92 -3.37 -2.71 -0.85
CA ALA A 92 -3.68 -3.68 -1.89
C ALA A 92 -2.51 -4.62 -2.17
N TYR A 93 -1.32 -4.08 -2.40
CA TYR A 93 -0.12 -4.90 -2.62
C TYR A 93 0.25 -5.77 -1.42
N ALA A 94 0.15 -5.21 -0.21
CA ALA A 94 0.38 -5.94 1.03
C ALA A 94 -0.60 -7.11 1.19
N SER A 95 -1.89 -6.88 0.88
CA SER A 95 -2.93 -7.91 0.99
C SER A 95 -2.76 -9.02 -0.04
N ILE A 96 -2.36 -8.69 -1.27
CA ILE A 96 -2.04 -9.65 -2.34
C ILE A 96 -0.77 -10.46 -2.00
N GLY A 97 0.08 -9.96 -1.09
CA GLY A 97 1.35 -10.59 -0.72
C GLY A 97 2.54 -10.13 -1.58
N ASN A 98 2.36 -9.12 -2.44
CA ASN A 98 3.44 -8.55 -3.24
C ASN A 98 4.14 -7.42 -2.47
N LEU A 99 4.97 -7.79 -1.51
CA LEU A 99 5.61 -6.83 -0.61
C LEU A 99 6.66 -5.98 -1.31
N GLN A 100 7.37 -6.51 -2.30
CA GLN A 100 8.32 -5.74 -3.09
C GLN A 100 7.65 -4.51 -3.73
N ARG A 101 6.48 -4.68 -4.35
CA ARG A 101 5.71 -3.56 -4.91
C ARG A 101 5.09 -2.66 -3.83
N ALA A 102 4.71 -3.21 -2.68
CA ALA A 102 4.21 -2.43 -1.55
C ALA A 102 5.29 -1.46 -1.03
N PHE A 103 6.52 -1.95 -0.81
CA PHE A 103 7.66 -1.13 -0.37
C PHE A 103 8.13 -0.16 -1.45
N ALA A 104 8.13 -0.55 -2.72
CA ALA A 104 8.42 0.38 -3.81
C ALA A 104 7.41 1.54 -3.83
N THR A 105 6.12 1.24 -3.63
CA THR A 105 5.07 2.26 -3.54
C THR A 105 5.22 3.13 -2.28
N LEU A 106 5.60 2.55 -1.14
CA LEU A 106 5.90 3.31 0.07
C LEU A 106 7.08 4.27 -0.14
N ASN A 107 8.12 3.83 -0.86
CA ASN A 107 9.24 4.70 -1.20
C ASN A 107 8.81 5.85 -2.14
N GLU A 108 8.00 5.57 -3.17
CA GLU A 108 7.40 6.64 -3.98
C GLU A 108 6.61 7.61 -3.11
N PHE A 109 5.79 7.10 -2.18
CA PHE A 109 4.98 7.89 -1.28
C PHE A 109 5.84 8.79 -0.37
N GLU A 110 6.93 8.25 0.21
CA GLU A 110 7.90 9.00 1.00
C GLU A 110 8.64 10.05 0.18
N THR A 111 8.99 9.79 -1.08
CA THR A 111 9.67 10.80 -1.92
C THR A 111 8.77 12.01 -2.21
N VAL A 112 7.46 11.79 -2.29
CA VAL A 112 6.48 12.85 -2.54
C VAL A 112 6.11 13.59 -1.26
N TYR A 113 5.78 12.85 -0.19
CA TYR A 113 5.18 13.40 1.03
C TYR A 113 6.11 13.42 2.24
N GLY A 114 7.28 12.78 2.19
CA GLY A 114 8.20 12.66 3.34
C GLY A 114 8.84 13.97 3.80
N ARG A 115 8.51 15.10 3.17
CA ARG A 115 8.99 16.44 3.54
C ARG A 115 7.89 17.33 4.15
N THR A 116 6.65 16.84 4.30
CA THR A 116 5.57 17.64 4.90
C THR A 116 5.78 17.77 6.42
N THR A 117 5.62 19.00 6.94
CA THR A 117 5.89 19.35 8.34
C THR A 117 4.75 18.94 9.26
N ALA A 118 5.09 18.34 10.40
CA ALA A 118 4.40 18.19 11.69
C ALA A 118 2.90 17.78 11.77
N THR A 119 2.04 18.11 10.82
CA THR A 119 0.60 17.76 10.84
C THR A 119 0.27 16.41 10.18
N ASP A 120 1.24 15.81 9.50
CA ASP A 120 1.12 14.50 8.82
C ASP A 120 1.86 13.37 9.56
N SER A 121 2.16 13.54 10.86
CA SER A 121 2.94 12.56 11.63
C SER A 121 2.36 11.14 11.59
N ASP A 122 1.03 11.04 11.43
CA ASP A 122 0.31 9.77 11.41
C ASP A 122 0.31 9.10 10.04
N LEU A 123 0.72 9.81 8.98
CA LEU A 123 0.65 9.33 7.60
C LEU A 123 1.59 8.15 7.35
N PHE A 124 2.74 8.15 8.03
CA PHE A 124 3.73 7.07 7.99
C PHE A 124 3.75 6.24 9.28
N SER A 125 2.72 6.35 10.13
CA SER A 125 2.68 5.59 11.37
C SER A 125 2.49 4.09 11.10
N PRO A 126 3.37 3.22 11.63
CA PRO A 126 3.26 1.77 11.49
C PRO A 126 2.03 1.18 12.21
N PHE A 127 1.40 1.93 13.12
CA PHE A 127 0.28 1.44 13.93
C PHE A 127 -1.09 1.90 13.44
N THR A 128 -1.15 2.92 12.59
CA THR A 128 -2.40 3.42 12.02
C THR A 128 -2.37 3.24 10.50
N SER A 129 -1.74 4.16 9.78
CA SER A 129 -1.77 4.22 8.32
C SER A 129 -1.07 3.04 7.64
N LEU A 130 0.07 2.59 8.17
CA LEU A 130 0.85 1.48 7.61
C LEU A 130 0.61 0.14 8.32
N HIS A 131 -0.34 0.08 9.26
CA HIS A 131 -0.65 -1.15 10.00
C HIS A 131 -0.89 -2.37 9.10
N PRO A 132 -1.66 -2.29 8.00
CA PRO A 132 -1.86 -3.45 7.13
C PRO A 132 -0.58 -3.96 6.48
N LEU A 133 0.38 -3.08 6.17
CA LEU A 133 1.68 -3.47 5.63
C LEU A 133 2.52 -4.19 6.70
N VAL A 134 2.52 -3.66 7.93
CA VAL A 134 3.23 -4.29 9.06
C VAL A 134 2.67 -5.70 9.31
N VAL A 135 1.35 -5.85 9.35
CA VAL A 135 0.68 -7.15 9.50
C VAL A 135 1.06 -8.10 8.36
N ALA A 136 1.08 -7.63 7.11
CA ALA A 136 1.46 -8.46 5.97
C ALA A 136 2.92 -8.95 6.05
N CYS A 137 3.84 -8.11 6.53
CA CYS A 137 5.23 -8.50 6.78
C CYS A 137 5.36 -9.59 7.86
N CYS A 138 4.47 -9.60 8.85
CA CYS A 138 4.47 -10.59 9.92
C CYS A 138 3.85 -11.93 9.51
N ARG A 139 2.99 -11.99 8.48
CA ARG A 139 2.25 -13.20 8.09
C ARG A 139 3.13 -14.41 7.74
N ASN A 140 4.29 -14.19 7.12
CA ASN A 140 5.20 -15.27 6.69
C ASN A 140 6.52 -15.29 7.49
N GLY A 141 6.61 -14.53 8.59
CA GLY A 141 7.81 -14.50 9.45
C GLY A 141 9.07 -14.08 8.70
N PHE A 142 10.17 -14.83 8.89
CA PHE A 142 11.51 -14.50 8.37
C PHE A 142 11.65 -14.59 6.85
N SER A 143 10.86 -15.42 6.17
CA SER A 143 10.95 -15.59 4.70
C SER A 143 10.57 -14.31 3.95
N THR A 144 9.67 -13.53 4.56
CA THR A 144 9.24 -12.21 4.12
C THR A 144 10.32 -11.14 4.25
N LEU A 145 11.12 -11.28 5.30
CA LEU A 145 12.17 -10.36 5.71
C LEU A 145 13.37 -10.39 4.73
N ASP A 146 13.64 -11.55 4.15
CA ASP A 146 14.71 -11.75 3.16
C ASP A 146 14.36 -11.09 1.81
N GLN A 147 13.07 -10.87 1.52
CA GLN A 147 12.59 -10.23 0.30
C GLN A 147 12.57 -8.70 0.37
N VAL A 148 12.64 -8.12 1.56
CA VAL A 148 12.50 -6.69 1.81
C VAL A 148 13.87 -6.14 2.21
N SER A 149 14.33 -5.07 1.56
CA SER A 149 15.64 -4.49 1.86
C SER A 149 15.73 -4.06 3.33
N LEU A 150 16.81 -4.48 4.00
CA LEU A 150 17.09 -4.24 5.43
C LEU A 150 16.80 -2.79 5.85
N ARG A 151 17.08 -1.83 4.97
CA ARG A 151 16.81 -0.39 5.16
C ARG A 151 15.37 -0.09 5.61
N PHE A 152 14.36 -0.75 5.06
CA PHE A 152 12.96 -0.51 5.42
C PHE A 152 12.58 -1.21 6.73
N PHE A 153 13.14 -2.40 6.97
CA PHE A 153 12.89 -3.15 8.19
C PHE A 153 13.43 -2.41 9.43
N PHE A 154 14.63 -1.83 9.33
CA PHE A 154 15.20 -0.99 10.37
C PHE A 154 14.31 0.22 10.70
N LYS A 155 13.68 0.85 9.70
CA LYS A 155 12.82 2.02 9.89
C LYS A 155 11.53 1.65 10.64
N ILE A 156 10.92 0.50 10.32
CA ILE A 156 9.73 -0.01 11.01
C ILE A 156 10.05 -0.36 12.48
N ILE A 157 11.20 -0.98 12.74
CA ILE A 157 11.61 -1.35 14.11
C ILE A 157 11.97 -0.12 14.95
N LEU A 158 12.70 0.85 14.39
CA LEU A 158 13.18 2.03 15.12
C LEU A 158 12.08 3.06 15.40
N THR A 159 10.99 3.09 14.64
CA THR A 159 9.83 3.98 14.84
C THR A 159 8.73 3.38 15.69
N SER A 160 8.92 2.15 16.17
CA SER A 160 7.96 1.43 16.99
C SER A 160 8.28 1.65 18.48
N PRO A 161 7.52 2.47 19.25
CA PRO A 161 7.62 2.47 20.70
C PRO A 161 6.90 1.23 21.20
N CYS A 162 7.50 0.05 20.97
CA CYS A 162 7.04 -1.21 21.55
C CYS A 162 7.37 -1.21 23.04
N ASN A 163 6.55 -0.54 23.84
CA ASN A 163 6.56 -0.72 25.29
C ASN A 163 5.15 -0.82 25.92
N SER A 164 4.08 -0.42 25.23
CA SER A 164 2.73 -0.35 25.83
C SER A 164 1.68 -1.34 25.30
N TYR A 165 1.98 -2.16 24.29
CA TYR A 165 1.02 -3.14 23.72
C TYR A 165 1.39 -4.62 23.97
N LEU A 166 2.35 -4.88 24.86
CA LEU A 166 2.78 -6.24 25.22
C LEU A 166 1.74 -7.04 26.03
N GLU A 167 0.71 -6.39 26.58
CA GLU A 167 -0.32 -7.07 27.39
C GLU A 167 -1.45 -7.73 26.57
N TYR A 168 -1.58 -7.45 25.27
CA TYR A 168 -2.72 -7.93 24.46
C TYR A 168 -2.39 -9.07 23.48
N LEU A 169 -1.11 -9.44 23.32
CA LEU A 169 -0.71 -10.52 22.43
C LEU A 169 -0.45 -11.80 23.22
N LYS A 170 -1.41 -12.73 23.15
CA LYS A 170 -1.33 -14.11 23.68
C LYS A 170 0.04 -14.76 23.41
N GLU A 171 0.50 -15.53 24.40
CA GLU A 171 1.88 -16.00 24.62
C GLU A 171 2.62 -16.63 23.42
N ASP A 172 1.95 -17.16 22.40
CA ASP A 172 2.63 -17.77 21.24
C ASP A 172 3.27 -16.77 20.25
N TYR A 173 2.73 -15.54 20.14
CA TYR A 173 3.28 -14.53 19.22
C TYR A 173 4.48 -13.77 19.81
N LEU A 174 4.57 -13.72 21.15
CA LEU A 174 5.68 -13.07 21.86
C LEU A 174 7.00 -13.78 21.61
N SER A 175 7.01 -15.10 21.59
CA SER A 175 8.22 -15.90 21.35
C SER A 175 8.80 -15.65 19.95
N GLN A 176 7.95 -15.50 18.93
CA GLN A 176 8.41 -15.24 17.56
C GLN A 176 8.86 -13.78 17.36
N ILE A 177 8.15 -12.81 17.96
CA ILE A 177 8.52 -11.40 17.88
C ILE A 177 9.79 -11.12 18.70
N LEU A 178 9.95 -11.72 19.87
CA LEU A 178 11.21 -11.67 20.63
C LEU A 178 12.34 -12.40 19.90
N LEU A 179 12.11 -13.55 19.28
CA LEU A 179 13.16 -14.24 18.49
C LEU A 179 13.60 -13.42 17.28
N VAL A 180 12.67 -12.72 16.62
CA VAL A 180 13.00 -11.81 15.51
C VAL A 180 13.74 -10.58 16.06
N LYS A 181 13.30 -9.99 17.17
CA LYS A 181 14.05 -8.89 17.84
C LYS A 181 15.45 -9.32 18.28
N LEU A 182 15.59 -10.46 18.99
CA LEU A 182 16.86 -10.96 19.50
C LEU A 182 17.81 -11.40 18.38
N ARG A 183 17.33 -12.09 17.35
CA ARG A 183 18.19 -12.52 16.22
C ARG A 183 18.58 -11.37 15.29
N VAL A 184 17.71 -10.37 15.14
CA VAL A 184 18.04 -9.13 14.41
C VAL A 184 19.04 -8.30 15.22
N CYS A 185 18.85 -8.13 16.53
CA CYS A 185 19.86 -7.50 17.39
C CYS A 185 21.20 -8.26 17.37
N PHE A 186 21.18 -9.60 17.34
CA PHE A 186 22.41 -10.41 17.24
C PHE A 186 23.12 -10.25 15.89
N ARG A 187 22.38 -10.22 14.77
CA ARG A 187 22.98 -9.96 13.44
C ARG A 187 23.55 -8.54 13.33
N ILE A 188 22.91 -7.57 13.97
CA ILE A 188 23.38 -6.18 14.01
C ILE A 188 24.65 -6.05 14.86
N ALA A 189 24.69 -6.69 16.03
CA ALA A 189 25.88 -6.74 16.87
C ALA A 189 27.06 -7.45 16.17
N PHE A 190 26.79 -8.53 15.42
CA PHE A 190 27.79 -9.30 14.68
C PHE A 190 28.36 -8.54 13.47
N ILE A 191 27.53 -7.80 12.74
CA ILE A 191 27.98 -6.98 11.59
C ILE A 191 28.75 -5.74 12.07
N LEU A 192 28.35 -5.13 13.19
CA LEU A 192 29.07 -3.99 13.78
C LEU A 192 30.43 -4.39 14.40
N THR A 193 30.61 -5.63 14.87
CA THR A 193 31.91 -6.12 15.34
C THR A 193 32.87 -6.50 14.20
N LEU A 194 32.35 -6.94 13.05
CA LEU A 194 33.15 -7.29 11.87
C LEU A 194 33.63 -6.10 11.03
N HIS A 195 33.07 -4.90 11.23
CA HIS A 195 33.52 -3.67 10.57
C HIS A 195 34.43 -2.80 11.45
N SER A 196 34.81 -3.29 12.63
CA SER A 196 35.65 -2.59 13.60
C SER A 196 36.95 -3.32 13.94
N ILE A 197 37.38 -4.26 13.07
CA ILE A 197 38.70 -4.91 13.07
C ILE A 197 39.33 -4.74 11.69
#